data_AF-A0AAD1NWN2-F1
#
_entry.id   AF-A0AAD1NWN2-F1
#
_cell.length_a   1.000
_cell.length_b   1.000
_cell.length_c   1.000
_cell.angle_alpha   90.00
_cell.angle_beta   90.00
_cell.angle_gamma   90.00
#
_symmetry.space_group_name_H-M   'P 1'
#
loop_
_entity.id
_entity.type
_entity.pdbx_description
1 polymer ?
#
loop_
_entity_poly.entity_id
_entity_poly.type
_entity_poly.pdbx_seq_one_letter_code
_entity_poly.pdbx_strand_id
1 'polypeptide(L)'
;MSVSDGQLHLTARADRYDSFSYTFGAVESFFDLPGLCTYVEVRAKALPSAARVLSAIWMQSSNLNGGPSLLTGAEPNPELDIEETFDHTKMNIATHVWPGNTEATHQSLGGHAYPVGVDISQGYHTYGVERRDGRLRFYFDRHLAWETKPGDPALWRMSRHMVLSLEGHLGTPVASQLPASFDVDYVRVWYAPNPALEPGDYRLTSADGRFLALHDGVPALLAQPQTWRVVPHDDCTYSLSTPDGVVLGVDIEAGRHEVVAGAGRRTTFDAAGSLNRWHLLADGDGRTLHSKFTGMPVVLVDGQLVEGSNSAIAAVWTLTAAAPLPTPGPSTPAPSTLAASSVIPSRPGPSWTRLPRTGA
;
A
#
# COMPACT_ATOMS: atom_id res chain seq x y z
N MET A 1 11.40 19.57 12.57
CA MET A 1 11.46 18.14 12.96
C MET A 1 12.92 17.70 13.00
N SER A 2 13.23 16.65 13.75
CA SER A 2 14.54 15.97 13.71
C SER A 2 14.36 14.48 13.96
N VAL A 3 15.34 13.68 13.56
CA VAL A 3 15.47 12.28 13.97
C VAL A 3 16.74 12.15 14.80
N SER A 4 16.62 11.73 16.05
CA SER A 4 17.73 11.55 16.99
C SER A 4 17.39 10.43 17.98
N ASP A 5 18.41 9.73 18.48
CA ASP A 5 18.24 8.65 19.46
C ASP A 5 17.21 7.57 19.06
N GLY A 6 17.08 7.32 17.75
CA GLY A 6 16.13 6.36 17.19
C GLY A 6 14.69 6.86 17.06
N GLN A 7 14.42 8.14 17.31
CA GLN A 7 13.07 8.69 17.40
C GLN A 7 12.87 9.89 16.49
N LEU A 8 11.63 10.07 16.01
CA LEU A 8 11.18 11.28 15.36
C LEU A 8 10.72 12.29 16.42
N HIS A 9 11.18 13.54 16.29
CA HIS A 9 10.76 14.66 17.12
C HIS A 9 10.04 15.70 16.27
N LEU A 10 8.72 15.81 16.44
CA LEU A 10 7.93 16.92 15.92
C LEU A 10 7.93 18.02 16.97
N THR A 11 8.38 19.23 16.63
CA THR A 11 8.57 20.31 17.60
C THR A 11 7.57 21.43 17.38
N ALA A 12 6.95 21.92 18.45
CA ALA A 12 6.29 23.21 18.48
C ALA A 12 7.26 24.29 18.99
N ARG A 13 7.30 25.44 18.32
CA ARG A 13 8.21 26.54 18.66
C ARG A 13 7.48 27.88 18.68
N ALA A 14 7.88 28.78 19.57
CA ALA A 14 7.51 30.19 19.55
C ALA A 14 8.37 30.97 18.55
N ASP A 15 8.39 30.48 17.31
CA ASP A 15 9.17 31.04 16.21
C ASP A 15 8.19 31.65 15.21
N ARG A 16 8.37 32.95 14.93
CA ARG A 16 7.51 33.66 13.98
C ARG A 16 7.86 33.28 12.55
N TYR A 17 6.85 32.92 11.77
CA TYR A 17 6.94 32.70 10.33
C TYR A 17 5.75 33.37 9.66
N ASP A 18 6.02 34.34 8.76
CA ASP A 18 5.01 35.23 8.19
C ASP A 18 4.09 35.89 9.26
N SER A 19 2.79 35.66 9.17
CA SER A 19 1.77 36.13 10.11
C SER A 19 1.57 35.20 11.32
N PHE A 20 2.18 34.01 11.31
CA PHE A 20 2.04 33.02 12.37
C PHE A 20 3.10 33.23 13.46
N SER A 21 2.66 33.23 14.72
CA SER A 21 3.54 33.43 15.89
C SER A 21 4.23 32.14 16.36
N TYR A 22 3.80 31.00 15.83
CA TYR A 22 4.27 29.68 16.23
C TYR A 22 4.47 28.82 14.99
N THR A 23 5.41 27.88 15.06
CA THR A 23 5.62 26.86 14.03
C THR A 23 5.48 25.48 14.65
N PHE A 24 4.82 24.57 13.92
CA PHE A 24 4.53 23.20 14.34
C PHE A 24 5.11 22.21 13.34
N GLY A 25 5.57 21.06 13.83
CA GLY A 25 6.01 19.95 13.00
C GLY A 25 4.84 19.04 12.62
N ALA A 26 4.79 18.64 11.36
CA ALA A 26 3.93 17.57 10.88
C ALA A 26 4.71 16.72 9.86
N VAL A 27 4.39 15.43 9.78
CA VAL A 27 4.87 14.51 8.75
C VAL A 27 3.71 13.64 8.27
N GLU A 28 3.79 13.23 7.01
CA GLU A 28 2.87 12.28 6.40
C GLU A 28 3.70 11.23 5.65
N SER A 29 3.24 9.99 5.65
CA SER A 29 3.87 8.95 4.84
C SER A 29 3.67 9.25 3.36
N PHE A 30 4.74 9.12 2.58
CA PHE A 30 4.62 9.19 1.12
C PHE A 30 4.06 7.91 0.47
N PHE A 31 3.86 6.87 1.29
CA PHE A 31 3.29 5.59 0.91
C PHE A 31 1.90 5.40 1.53
N ASP A 32 1.10 4.60 0.85
CA ASP A 32 -0.20 4.13 1.31
C ASP A 32 -0.06 2.97 2.29
N LEU A 33 -0.60 3.13 3.50
CA LEU A 33 -0.80 2.02 4.43
C LEU A 33 -2.02 1.19 4.00
N PRO A 34 -1.84 -0.11 3.68
CA PRO A 34 -2.91 -0.94 3.15
C PRO A 34 -4.14 -0.99 4.07
N GLY A 35 -5.34 -0.87 3.52
CA GLY A 35 -6.56 -0.83 4.33
C GLY A 35 -6.94 -2.17 4.94
N LEU A 36 -6.96 -3.24 4.15
CA LEU A 36 -7.50 -4.53 4.53
C LEU A 36 -6.54 -5.37 5.39
N CYS A 37 -7.08 -6.04 6.41
CA CYS A 37 -6.36 -7.00 7.26
C CYS A 37 -5.10 -6.39 7.90
N THR A 38 -5.13 -5.12 8.29
CA THR A 38 -3.97 -4.44 8.88
C THR A 38 -4.17 -4.12 10.35
N TYR A 39 -3.05 -4.10 11.07
CA TYR A 39 -2.92 -3.45 12.38
C TYR A 39 -1.79 -2.44 12.31
N VAL A 40 -2.07 -1.20 12.67
CA VAL A 40 -1.09 -0.12 12.77
C VAL A 40 -0.88 0.18 14.26
N GLU A 41 0.36 0.27 14.71
CA GLU A 41 0.73 0.69 16.07
C GLU A 41 1.74 1.83 15.97
N VAL A 42 1.45 2.92 16.68
CA VAL A 42 2.35 4.05 16.87
C VAL A 42 2.74 4.09 18.34
N ARG A 43 4.04 4.04 18.63
CA ARG A 43 4.55 4.28 19.98
C ARG A 43 5.04 5.71 20.07
N ALA A 44 4.40 6.51 20.92
CA ALA A 44 4.72 7.92 21.01
C ALA A 44 4.44 8.48 22.41
N LYS A 45 5.06 9.62 22.71
CA LYS A 45 4.82 10.45 23.89
C LYS A 45 4.31 11.80 23.41
N ALA A 46 3.07 12.13 23.78
CA ALA A 46 2.42 13.38 23.38
C ALA A 46 3.17 14.61 23.89
N LEU A 47 2.96 15.73 23.21
CA LEU A 47 3.51 17.01 23.64
C LEU A 47 2.91 17.41 25.02
N PRO A 48 3.71 17.96 25.96
CA PRO A 48 3.23 18.36 27.28
C PRO A 48 1.97 19.23 27.25
N SER A 49 0.97 18.86 28.06
CA SER A 49 -0.31 19.59 28.18
C SER A 49 -0.14 21.09 28.46
N ALA A 50 0.90 21.46 29.23
CA ALA A 50 1.23 22.85 29.56
C ALA A 50 1.51 23.73 28.33
N ALA A 51 1.95 23.15 27.21
CA ALA A 51 2.25 23.91 25.99
C ALA A 51 1.00 24.35 25.22
N ARG A 52 -0.16 23.71 25.46
CA ARG A 52 -1.41 23.94 24.73
C ARG A 52 -1.27 23.79 23.22
N VAL A 53 -0.62 22.70 22.80
CA VAL A 53 -0.54 22.26 21.40
C VAL A 53 -1.03 20.82 21.33
N LEU A 54 -1.91 20.53 20.38
CA LEU A 54 -2.48 19.19 20.18
C LEU A 54 -1.45 18.29 19.49
N SER A 55 -1.27 17.06 19.97
CA SER A 55 -0.57 16.02 19.21
C SER A 55 -1.61 15.12 18.55
N ALA A 56 -1.44 14.82 17.27
CA ALA A 56 -2.36 13.96 16.52
C ALA A 56 -1.64 12.78 15.88
N ILE A 57 -2.27 11.62 15.94
CA ILE A 57 -1.94 10.38 15.22
C ILE A 57 -3.18 10.01 14.42
N TRP A 58 -3.11 10.12 13.11
CA TRP A 58 -4.28 9.95 12.25
C TRP A 58 -3.92 9.39 10.88
N MET A 59 -4.94 9.01 10.13
CA MET A 59 -4.78 8.46 8.79
C MET A 59 -5.74 9.11 7.82
N GLN A 60 -5.19 9.87 6.87
CA GLN A 60 -5.88 10.39 5.69
C GLN A 60 -4.84 10.51 4.57
N SER A 61 -5.27 10.62 3.31
CA SER A 61 -4.36 10.97 2.21
C SER A 61 -4.55 12.46 1.90
N SER A 62 -3.53 13.28 2.15
CA SER A 62 -3.59 14.72 1.90
C SER A 62 -2.86 15.10 0.60
N ASN A 63 -3.11 16.32 0.10
CA ASN A 63 -2.46 16.86 -1.10
C ASN A 63 -1.20 17.66 -0.75
N LEU A 64 -0.22 17.05 -0.06
CA LEU A 64 0.94 17.77 0.48
C LEU A 64 1.78 18.55 -0.54
N ASN A 65 1.73 18.19 -1.82
CA ASN A 65 2.57 18.80 -2.85
C ASN A 65 1.81 19.76 -3.77
N GLY A 66 0.55 20.12 -3.46
CA GLY A 66 -0.25 21.04 -4.30
C GLY A 66 -0.49 20.53 -5.72
N GLY A 67 -0.36 19.23 -5.95
CA GLY A 67 -0.62 18.58 -7.23
C GLY A 67 -2.13 18.49 -7.51
N PRO A 68 -2.55 18.10 -8.73
CA PRO A 68 -3.95 17.76 -8.98
C PRO A 68 -4.37 16.69 -7.97
N SER A 69 -5.51 16.91 -7.32
CA SER A 69 -6.11 16.02 -6.33
C SER A 69 -5.88 14.56 -6.71
N LEU A 70 -5.09 13.83 -5.92
CA LEU A 70 -4.87 12.38 -6.09
C LEU A 70 -6.16 11.55 -5.90
N LEU A 71 -7.31 12.22 -5.78
CA LEU A 71 -8.56 11.67 -5.27
C LEU A 71 -9.73 11.85 -6.23
N THR A 72 -9.53 12.21 -7.51
CA THR A 72 -10.66 12.35 -8.47
C THR A 72 -11.49 11.07 -8.67
N GLY A 73 -11.13 9.94 -8.04
CA GLY A 73 -12.10 8.87 -7.75
C GLY A 73 -11.84 8.04 -6.48
N ALA A 74 -11.20 8.59 -5.44
CA ALA A 74 -11.02 7.91 -4.15
C ALA A 74 -12.04 8.34 -3.07
N GLU A 75 -13.22 8.74 -3.52
CA GLU A 75 -14.35 9.11 -2.66
C GLU A 75 -14.78 7.90 -1.80
N PRO A 76 -15.09 8.10 -0.52
CA PRO A 76 -15.43 9.37 0.15
C PRO A 76 -14.27 10.00 0.97
N ASN A 77 -13.01 9.67 0.70
CA ASN A 77 -11.85 10.19 1.43
C ASN A 77 -11.97 10.09 2.99
N PRO A 78 -12.02 8.87 3.55
CA PRO A 78 -12.04 8.62 4.98
C PRO A 78 -10.77 9.10 5.69
N GLU A 79 -10.99 9.57 6.90
CA GLU A 79 -10.02 9.97 7.91
C GLU A 79 -10.27 9.14 9.18
N LEU A 80 -9.19 8.62 9.75
CA LEU A 80 -9.18 7.90 11.02
C LEU A 80 -8.28 8.63 12.01
N ASP A 81 -8.87 9.28 13.01
CA ASP A 81 -8.12 9.89 14.10
C ASP A 81 -7.92 8.82 15.16
N ILE A 82 -6.70 8.28 15.23
CA ILE A 82 -6.34 7.23 16.19
C ILE A 82 -6.16 7.86 17.57
N GLU A 83 -5.51 9.02 17.62
CA GLU A 83 -5.38 9.80 18.83
C GLU A 83 -5.29 11.30 18.55
N GLU A 84 -6.11 12.08 19.26
CA GLU A 84 -6.01 13.53 19.35
C GLU A 84 -6.00 13.98 20.82
N THR A 85 -4.99 14.74 21.24
CA THR A 85 -4.84 15.12 22.65
C THR A 85 -5.72 16.31 23.07
N PHE A 86 -7.02 16.27 22.76
CA PHE A 86 -8.01 17.22 23.29
C PHE A 86 -8.13 17.13 24.82
N ASP A 87 -7.92 15.94 25.35
CA ASP A 87 -7.88 15.63 26.77
C ASP A 87 -6.73 14.65 27.03
N HIS A 88 -5.65 15.10 27.67
CA HIS A 88 -4.47 14.29 27.96
C HIS A 88 -4.71 13.08 28.87
N THR A 89 -5.91 12.95 29.44
CA THR A 89 -6.31 11.77 30.25
C THR A 89 -7.15 10.75 29.49
N LYS A 90 -7.33 10.98 28.18
CA LYS A 90 -8.10 10.12 27.29
C LYS A 90 -7.35 9.89 25.99
N MET A 91 -7.63 8.75 25.36
CA MET A 91 -7.36 8.55 23.95
C MET A 91 -8.62 9.01 23.19
N ASN A 92 -8.55 10.11 22.44
CA ASN A 92 -9.68 10.65 21.68
C ASN A 92 -9.60 10.17 20.24
N ILE A 93 -10.57 9.33 19.88
CA ILE A 93 -10.68 8.68 18.59
C ILE A 93 -11.82 9.33 17.83
N ALA A 94 -11.64 9.59 16.54
CA ALA A 94 -12.70 10.06 15.65
C ALA A 94 -12.61 9.42 14.26
N THR A 95 -13.73 9.48 13.55
CA THR A 95 -13.87 8.91 12.21
C THR A 95 -14.63 9.89 11.33
N HIS A 96 -14.07 10.20 10.17
CA HIS A 96 -14.64 11.16 9.25
C HIS A 96 -14.58 10.64 7.82
N VAL A 97 -15.45 11.20 6.98
CA VAL A 97 -15.29 11.15 5.52
C VAL A 97 -15.37 12.56 4.97
N TRP A 98 -14.61 12.79 3.92
CA TRP A 98 -14.51 14.07 3.23
C TRP A 98 -14.88 13.93 1.75
N PRO A 99 -16.17 13.66 1.43
CA PRO A 99 -16.63 13.63 0.05
C PRO A 99 -16.21 14.90 -0.71
N GLY A 100 -15.48 14.84 -1.81
CA GLY A 100 -15.02 16.02 -2.54
C GLY A 100 -13.99 16.89 -1.79
N ASN A 101 -13.48 16.41 -0.65
CA ASN A 101 -12.40 17.01 0.14
C ASN A 101 -12.65 18.47 0.56
N THR A 102 -13.86 18.79 1.04
CA THR A 102 -14.21 20.13 1.54
C THR A 102 -14.95 20.07 2.87
N GLU A 103 -14.86 21.15 3.66
CA GLU A 103 -15.65 21.32 4.89
C GLU A 103 -17.16 21.28 4.64
N ALA A 104 -17.63 21.76 3.48
CA ALA A 104 -19.05 21.78 3.17
C ALA A 104 -19.66 20.38 3.02
N THR A 105 -18.82 19.39 2.76
CA THR A 105 -19.19 18.00 2.50
C THR A 105 -18.66 17.03 3.55
N HIS A 106 -17.93 17.54 4.55
CA HIS A 106 -17.42 16.80 5.70
C HIS A 106 -18.54 16.07 6.44
N GLN A 107 -18.28 14.84 6.85
CA GLN A 107 -19.18 14.07 7.69
C GLN A 107 -18.38 13.43 8.82
N SER A 108 -18.74 13.77 10.06
CA SER A 108 -18.29 13.00 11.24
C SER A 108 -19.18 11.78 11.41
N LEU A 109 -18.55 10.61 11.50
CA LEU A 109 -19.24 9.31 11.53
C LEU A 109 -19.17 8.65 12.91
N GLY A 110 -18.60 9.34 13.89
CA GLY A 110 -18.53 8.91 15.29
C GLY A 110 -17.14 9.13 15.88
N GLY A 111 -17.07 8.98 17.21
CA GLY A 111 -15.83 9.07 17.97
C GLY A 111 -15.98 8.46 19.35
N HIS A 112 -14.85 8.25 20.02
CA HIS A 112 -14.79 7.67 21.35
C HIS A 112 -13.64 8.29 22.15
N ALA A 113 -13.95 8.77 23.36
CA ALA A 113 -12.96 9.30 24.28
C ALA A 113 -12.68 8.26 25.37
N TYR A 114 -11.69 7.40 25.13
CA TYR A 114 -11.36 6.28 26.01
C TYR A 114 -10.52 6.77 27.20
N PRO A 115 -10.98 6.63 28.46
CA PRO A 115 -10.19 7.05 29.62
C PRO A 115 -8.97 6.15 29.80
N VAL A 116 -7.77 6.75 29.79
CA VAL A 116 -6.50 6.00 29.88
C VAL A 116 -5.94 5.94 31.30
N GLY A 117 -6.47 6.75 32.23
CA GLY A 117 -6.10 6.74 33.66
C GLY A 117 -4.74 7.38 33.97
N VAL A 118 -4.05 7.94 32.98
CA VAL A 118 -2.75 8.62 33.09
C VAL A 118 -2.75 9.89 32.24
N ASP A 119 -1.82 10.82 32.49
CA ASP A 119 -1.51 11.90 31.54
C ASP A 119 -0.56 11.35 30.47
N ILE A 120 -1.07 11.20 29.24
CA ILE A 120 -0.36 10.61 28.10
C ILE A 120 0.88 11.41 27.63
N SER A 121 1.06 12.65 28.13
CA SER A 121 2.27 13.43 27.86
C SER A 121 3.44 13.12 28.80
N GLN A 122 3.20 12.37 29.89
CA GLN A 122 4.21 12.02 30.88
C GLN A 122 5.04 10.78 30.50
N GLY A 123 4.65 10.05 29.47
CA GLY A 123 5.29 8.79 29.10
C GLY A 123 4.97 8.34 27.67
N TYR A 124 5.69 7.32 27.20
CA TYR A 124 5.40 6.69 25.92
C TYR A 124 4.27 5.69 26.08
N HIS A 125 3.31 5.77 25.18
CA HIS A 125 2.19 4.85 25.06
C HIS A 125 2.11 4.31 23.64
N THR A 126 1.42 3.19 23.44
CA THR A 126 1.12 2.66 22.11
C THR A 126 -0.32 2.92 21.75
N TYR A 127 -0.52 3.53 20.58
CA TYR A 127 -1.82 3.81 19.99
C TYR A 127 -1.96 2.93 18.76
N GLY A 128 -3.03 2.16 18.66
CA GLY A 128 -3.19 1.24 17.54
C GLY A 128 -4.58 1.22 16.94
N VAL A 129 -4.65 0.90 15.66
CA VAL A 129 -5.89 0.65 14.93
C VAL A 129 -5.77 -0.63 14.10
N GLU A 130 -6.71 -1.53 14.27
CA GLU A 130 -6.91 -2.71 13.43
C GLU A 130 -8.09 -2.48 12.49
N ARG A 131 -7.87 -2.83 11.23
CA ARG A 131 -8.86 -2.82 10.16
C ARG A 131 -9.04 -4.24 9.63
N ARG A 132 -10.12 -4.90 10.05
CA ARG A 132 -10.37 -6.32 9.72
C ARG A 132 -11.84 -6.68 9.86
N ASP A 133 -12.32 -7.55 8.97
CA ASP A 133 -13.68 -8.13 8.99
C ASP A 133 -14.80 -7.08 9.06
N GLY A 134 -14.66 -5.98 8.31
CA GLY A 134 -15.66 -4.91 8.30
C GLY A 134 -15.70 -4.07 9.57
N ARG A 135 -14.66 -4.14 10.42
CA ARG A 135 -14.60 -3.48 11.72
C ARG A 135 -13.32 -2.66 11.89
N LEU A 136 -13.44 -1.63 12.72
CA LEU A 136 -12.33 -0.90 13.29
C LEU A 136 -12.19 -1.29 14.76
N ARG A 137 -10.96 -1.56 15.19
CA ARG A 137 -10.63 -1.76 16.60
C ARG A 137 -9.46 -0.89 16.98
N PHE A 138 -9.67 -0.01 17.94
CA PHE A 138 -8.66 0.90 18.45
C PHE A 138 -8.11 0.37 19.76
N TYR A 139 -6.81 0.57 19.98
CA TYR A 139 -6.09 0.04 21.11
C TYR A 139 -5.24 1.13 21.76
N PHE A 140 -5.30 1.21 23.08
CA PHE A 140 -4.38 2.00 23.91
C PHE A 140 -3.54 1.04 24.74
N ASP A 141 -2.22 1.12 24.67
CA ASP A 141 -1.29 0.20 25.35
C ASP A 141 -1.65 -1.29 25.09
N ARG A 142 -2.08 -1.58 23.85
CA ARG A 142 -2.55 -2.90 23.37
C ARG A 142 -3.81 -3.44 24.07
N HIS A 143 -4.49 -2.61 24.85
CA HIS A 143 -5.82 -2.88 25.37
C HIS A 143 -6.88 -2.32 24.42
N LEU A 144 -7.92 -3.11 24.12
CA LEU A 144 -9.02 -2.65 23.28
C LEU A 144 -9.70 -1.44 23.92
N ALA A 145 -9.55 -0.28 23.28
CA ALA A 145 -10.13 0.99 23.69
C ALA A 145 -11.54 1.15 23.09
N TRP A 146 -11.70 0.78 21.83
CA TRP A 146 -12.97 0.89 21.12
C TRP A 146 -13.06 -0.12 19.98
N GLU A 147 -14.20 -0.79 19.83
CA GLU A 147 -14.54 -1.55 18.63
C GLU A 147 -15.80 -0.95 18.01
N THR A 148 -15.78 -0.72 16.70
CA THR A 148 -16.92 -0.18 15.98
C THR A 148 -17.06 -0.79 14.58
N LYS A 149 -18.31 -0.84 14.12
CA LYS A 149 -18.61 -0.96 12.70
C LYS A 149 -18.63 0.47 12.14
N PRO A 150 -17.73 0.83 11.21
CA PRO A 150 -17.66 2.20 10.73
C PRO A 150 -18.94 2.61 10.00
N GLY A 151 -19.30 3.90 10.11
CA GLY A 151 -20.45 4.48 9.42
C GLY A 151 -20.33 4.43 7.89
N ASP A 152 -19.09 4.44 7.38
CA ASP A 152 -18.78 4.21 5.98
C ASP A 152 -17.76 3.06 5.83
N PRO A 153 -18.01 2.05 4.99
CA PRO A 153 -17.07 0.95 4.78
C PRO A 153 -15.67 1.39 4.31
N ALA A 154 -15.53 2.53 3.63
CA ALA A 154 -14.24 3.07 3.19
C ALA A 154 -13.22 3.19 4.34
N LEU A 155 -13.68 3.52 5.54
CA LEU A 155 -12.86 3.68 6.74
C LEU A 155 -12.06 2.42 7.10
N TRP A 156 -12.60 1.22 6.87
CA TRP A 156 -11.89 -0.01 7.20
C TRP A 156 -11.17 -0.65 6.01
N ARG A 157 -11.53 -0.31 4.75
CA ARG A 157 -10.99 -0.98 3.56
C ARG A 157 -9.98 -0.17 2.76
N MET A 158 -10.09 1.16 2.73
CA MET A 158 -9.26 1.98 1.85
C MET A 158 -7.87 2.19 2.45
N SER A 159 -6.86 2.18 1.60
CA SER A 159 -5.50 2.51 2.02
C SER A 159 -5.35 4.00 2.29
N ARG A 160 -4.61 4.40 3.32
CA ARG A 160 -4.43 5.83 3.66
C ARG A 160 -3.01 6.10 4.08
N HIS A 161 -2.56 7.34 3.97
CA HIS A 161 -1.29 7.73 4.55
C HIS A 161 -1.40 7.79 6.07
N MET A 162 -0.28 7.60 6.76
CA MET A 162 -0.13 7.91 8.18
C MET A 162 0.26 9.37 8.31
N VAL A 163 -0.42 10.10 9.18
CA VAL A 163 -0.11 11.49 9.51
C VAL A 163 0.18 11.60 11.00
N LEU A 164 1.27 12.31 11.30
CA LEU A 164 1.69 12.64 12.65
C LEU A 164 1.86 14.16 12.68
N SER A 165 1.05 14.87 13.46
CA SER A 165 1.01 16.34 13.43
C SER A 165 0.94 16.96 14.81
N LEU A 166 1.35 18.23 14.86
CA LEU A 166 1.12 19.15 15.96
C LEU A 166 0.18 20.26 15.49
N GLU A 167 -0.87 20.54 16.27
CA GLU A 167 -2.00 21.36 15.82
C GLU A 167 -2.45 22.39 16.85
N GLY A 168 -3.03 23.49 16.34
CA GLY A 168 -3.44 24.66 17.12
C GLY A 168 -4.82 24.56 17.78
N HIS A 169 -5.39 23.35 17.90
CA HIS A 169 -6.80 23.16 18.32
C HIS A 169 -7.05 23.44 19.81
N LEU A 170 -6.01 23.55 20.65
CA LEU A 170 -6.13 23.85 22.10
C LEU A 170 -6.11 25.37 22.41
N GLY A 171 -6.23 26.21 21.38
CA GLY A 171 -6.15 27.67 21.46
C GLY A 171 -4.70 28.18 21.43
N THR A 172 -4.45 29.35 22.02
CA THR A 172 -3.12 29.98 21.97
C THR A 172 -2.08 29.14 22.74
N PRO A 173 -0.97 28.74 22.09
CA PRO A 173 0.14 28.06 22.76
C PRO A 173 0.75 28.89 23.90
N VAL A 174 1.35 28.22 24.88
CA VAL A 174 2.05 28.88 25.99
C VAL A 174 3.52 29.04 25.63
N ALA A 175 3.92 30.24 25.20
CA ALA A 175 5.28 30.50 24.69
C ALA A 175 6.40 30.10 25.68
N SER A 176 6.19 30.26 26.99
CA SER A 176 7.18 29.87 28.01
C SER A 176 7.36 28.36 28.19
N GLN A 177 6.48 27.55 27.58
CA GLN A 177 6.55 26.10 27.56
C GLN A 177 7.11 25.56 26.23
N LEU A 178 7.55 26.47 25.33
CA LEU A 178 8.14 26.12 24.04
C LEU A 178 9.64 26.45 24.03
N PRO A 179 10.47 25.69 23.27
CA PRO A 179 10.10 24.58 22.41
C PRO A 179 9.73 23.31 23.19
N ALA A 180 8.79 22.54 22.65
CA ALA A 180 8.39 21.24 23.16
C ALA A 180 8.13 20.27 22.01
N SER A 181 8.20 18.96 22.26
CA SER A 181 8.09 17.94 21.22
C SER A 181 7.03 16.87 21.47
N PHE A 182 6.43 16.42 20.37
CA PHE A 182 5.75 15.16 20.23
C PHE A 182 6.77 14.15 19.70
N ASP A 183 7.09 13.15 20.53
CA ASP A 183 8.17 12.20 20.28
C ASP A 183 7.60 10.86 19.84
N VAL A 184 8.02 10.38 18.68
CA VAL A 184 7.54 9.13 18.08
C VAL A 184 8.70 8.15 17.97
N ASP A 185 8.59 7.03 18.69
CA ASP A 185 9.59 5.96 18.69
C ASP A 185 9.47 5.09 17.44
N TYR A 186 8.26 4.62 17.14
CA TYR A 186 8.02 3.89 15.91
C TYR A 186 6.58 4.03 15.41
N VAL A 187 6.45 3.81 14.11
CA VAL A 187 5.21 3.36 13.46
C VAL A 187 5.48 1.96 12.94
N ARG A 188 4.62 1.01 13.28
CA ARG A 188 4.69 -0.36 12.78
C ARG A 188 3.35 -0.77 12.21
N VAL A 189 3.41 -1.51 11.11
CA VAL A 189 2.23 -2.03 10.44
C VAL A 189 2.41 -3.52 10.26
N TRP A 190 1.41 -4.26 10.71
CA TRP A 190 1.32 -5.70 10.53
C TRP A 190 0.14 -6.00 9.64
N TYR A 191 0.31 -7.08 8.91
CA TYR A 191 -0.75 -7.68 8.13
C TYR A 191 -1.19 -8.96 8.83
N ALA A 192 -2.48 -9.06 9.15
CA ALA A 192 -3.05 -10.24 9.79
C ALA A 192 -2.87 -11.46 8.87
N PRO A 193 -2.67 -12.66 9.44
CA PRO A 193 -2.22 -13.83 8.69
C PRO A 193 -3.25 -14.27 7.66
N ASN A 194 -2.94 -13.91 6.42
CA ASN A 194 -3.32 -14.60 5.21
C ASN A 194 -2.06 -15.36 4.76
N PRO A 195 -2.13 -16.66 4.41
CA PRO A 195 -0.95 -17.34 3.89
C PRO A 195 -0.33 -16.51 2.78
N ALA A 196 0.93 -16.11 2.95
CA ALA A 196 1.64 -15.39 1.90
C ALA A 196 1.66 -16.27 0.64
N LEU A 197 1.51 -15.64 -0.51
CA LEU A 197 1.70 -16.31 -1.78
C LEU A 197 3.16 -16.13 -2.19
N GLU A 198 3.84 -17.22 -2.49
CA GLU A 198 5.21 -17.15 -2.99
C GLU A 198 5.26 -16.35 -4.31
N PRO A 199 6.34 -15.58 -4.56
CA PRO A 199 6.55 -14.97 -5.86
C PRO A 199 6.66 -16.06 -6.93
N GLY A 200 6.06 -15.82 -8.10
CA GLY A 200 6.13 -16.80 -9.18
C GLY A 200 5.17 -16.51 -10.32
N ASP A 201 5.18 -17.42 -11.28
CA ASP A 201 4.28 -17.37 -12.43
C ASP A 201 3.06 -18.27 -12.12
N TYR A 202 1.85 -17.71 -12.24
CA TYR A 202 0.59 -18.36 -11.86
C TYR A 202 -0.45 -18.27 -12.98
N ARG A 203 -1.39 -19.22 -12.97
CA ARG A 203 -2.65 -19.15 -13.71
C ARG A 203 -3.77 -18.95 -12.69
N LEU A 204 -4.61 -17.95 -12.93
CA LEU A 204 -5.76 -17.66 -12.09
C LEU A 204 -7.01 -18.23 -12.77
N THR A 205 -7.64 -19.22 -12.16
CA THR A 205 -8.81 -19.92 -12.69
C THR A 205 -10.05 -19.55 -11.89
N SER A 206 -11.11 -19.08 -12.56
CA SER A 206 -12.42 -18.80 -11.96
C SER A 206 -13.18 -20.09 -11.64
N ALA A 207 -14.24 -19.97 -10.82
CA ALA A 207 -15.07 -21.10 -10.41
C ALA A 207 -15.71 -21.89 -11.58
N ASP A 208 -15.90 -21.26 -12.75
CA ASP A 208 -16.42 -21.89 -13.95
C ASP A 208 -15.32 -22.51 -14.86
N GLY A 209 -14.07 -22.53 -14.40
CA GLY A 209 -12.94 -23.15 -15.09
C GLY A 209 -12.26 -22.29 -16.15
N ARG A 210 -12.71 -21.04 -16.36
CA ARG A 210 -12.03 -20.08 -17.25
C ARG A 210 -10.85 -19.42 -16.54
N PHE A 211 -9.97 -18.79 -17.32
CA PHE A 211 -8.75 -18.15 -16.82
C PHE A 211 -8.85 -16.64 -16.93
N LEU A 212 -8.29 -15.93 -15.92
CA LEU A 212 -7.98 -14.52 -16.06
C LEU A 212 -6.94 -14.34 -17.17
N ALA A 213 -7.31 -13.67 -18.25
CA ALA A 213 -6.45 -13.43 -19.39
C ALA A 213 -6.76 -12.05 -20.02
N LEU A 214 -5.99 -11.67 -21.04
CA LEU A 214 -6.26 -10.48 -21.83
C LEU A 214 -6.93 -10.85 -23.16
N HIS A 215 -8.02 -10.16 -23.49
CA HIS A 215 -8.64 -10.17 -24.81
C HIS A 215 -8.56 -8.76 -25.38
N ASP A 216 -7.79 -8.59 -26.46
CA ASP A 216 -7.53 -7.28 -27.08
C ASP A 216 -7.06 -6.20 -26.08
N GLY A 217 -6.22 -6.62 -25.12
CA GLY A 217 -5.67 -5.75 -24.07
C GLY A 217 -6.57 -5.54 -22.85
N VAL A 218 -7.81 -6.06 -22.87
CA VAL A 218 -8.78 -5.92 -21.78
C VAL A 218 -8.80 -7.20 -20.92
N PRO A 219 -8.76 -7.09 -19.57
CA PRO A 219 -8.96 -8.23 -18.68
C PRO A 219 -10.30 -8.94 -18.93
N ALA A 220 -10.27 -10.25 -19.15
CA ALA A 220 -11.44 -11.07 -19.43
C ALA A 220 -11.27 -12.51 -18.91
N LEU A 221 -12.37 -13.27 -18.87
CA LEU A 221 -12.37 -14.70 -18.62
C LEU A 221 -12.34 -15.50 -19.92
N LEU A 222 -11.23 -16.18 -20.19
CA LEU A 222 -11.01 -16.95 -21.42
C LEU A 222 -10.83 -18.44 -21.13
N ALA A 223 -11.14 -19.28 -22.13
CA ALA A 223 -10.90 -20.72 -22.05
C ALA A 223 -9.41 -21.09 -22.11
N GLN A 224 -8.59 -20.26 -22.77
CA GLN A 224 -7.14 -20.47 -22.86
C GLN A 224 -6.43 -19.88 -21.64
N PRO A 225 -5.47 -20.62 -21.04
CA PRO A 225 -4.74 -20.13 -19.88
C PRO A 225 -3.77 -19.01 -20.26
N GLN A 226 -3.73 -17.97 -19.43
CA GLN A 226 -2.68 -16.97 -19.44
C GLN A 226 -1.85 -17.07 -18.16
N THR A 227 -0.54 -16.85 -18.30
CA THR A 227 0.38 -16.80 -17.16
C THR A 227 0.50 -15.37 -16.66
N TRP A 228 0.45 -15.20 -15.35
CA TRP A 228 0.67 -13.95 -14.63
C TRP A 228 1.82 -14.12 -13.65
N ARG A 229 2.85 -13.29 -13.80
CA ARG A 229 3.88 -13.09 -12.80
C ARG A 229 3.31 -12.33 -11.60
N VAL A 230 3.28 -13.01 -10.47
CA VAL A 230 2.87 -12.48 -9.17
C VAL A 230 4.11 -12.09 -8.38
N VAL A 231 4.16 -10.82 -7.96
CA VAL A 231 5.28 -10.27 -7.20
C VAL A 231 4.75 -9.67 -5.89
N PRO A 232 5.19 -10.15 -4.72
CA PRO A 232 4.87 -9.54 -3.43
C PRO A 232 5.65 -8.23 -3.23
N HIS A 233 5.07 -7.33 -2.45
CA HIS A 233 5.65 -6.05 -2.03
C HIS A 233 5.80 -6.01 -0.50
N ASP A 234 6.62 -5.09 0.01
CA ASP A 234 6.92 -4.96 1.45
C ASP A 234 5.69 -4.61 2.31
N ASP A 235 4.62 -4.11 1.69
CA ASP A 235 3.34 -3.80 2.33
C ASP A 235 2.34 -4.98 2.30
N CYS A 236 2.82 -6.20 2.04
CA CYS A 236 2.04 -7.43 1.94
C CYS A 236 0.99 -7.43 0.81
N THR A 237 1.10 -6.52 -0.16
CA THR A 237 0.30 -6.53 -1.39
C THR A 237 1.07 -7.17 -2.54
N TYR A 238 0.39 -7.40 -3.66
CA TYR A 238 0.92 -8.09 -4.82
C TYR A 238 0.67 -7.29 -6.10
N SER A 239 1.62 -7.33 -7.04
CA SER A 239 1.36 -6.93 -8.42
C SER A 239 1.27 -8.16 -9.31
N LEU A 240 0.36 -8.12 -10.27
CA LEU A 240 0.17 -9.16 -11.29
C LEU A 240 0.56 -8.55 -12.64
N SER A 241 1.46 -9.22 -13.36
CA SER A 241 1.87 -8.81 -14.70
C SER A 241 1.98 -9.99 -15.64
N THR A 242 1.74 -9.79 -16.93
CA THR A 242 2.09 -10.79 -17.93
C THR A 242 3.62 -10.89 -18.08
N PRO A 243 4.17 -11.99 -18.63
CA PRO A 243 5.61 -12.12 -18.83
C PRO A 243 6.26 -11.03 -19.71
N ASP A 244 5.48 -10.41 -20.59
CA ASP A 244 5.84 -9.26 -21.44
C ASP A 244 5.63 -7.89 -20.76
N GLY A 245 5.22 -7.87 -19.50
CA GLY A 245 5.20 -6.66 -18.66
C GLY A 245 3.91 -5.84 -18.70
N VAL A 246 2.80 -6.41 -19.15
CA VAL A 246 1.48 -5.78 -19.03
C VAL A 246 0.97 -5.99 -17.60
N VAL A 247 0.72 -4.91 -16.87
CA VAL A 247 0.36 -4.95 -15.45
C VAL A 247 -1.15 -4.83 -15.27
N LEU A 248 -1.73 -5.69 -14.44
CA LEU A 248 -3.13 -5.63 -14.00
C LEU A 248 -3.31 -4.55 -12.94
N GLY A 249 -4.32 -3.70 -13.11
CA GLY A 249 -4.65 -2.67 -12.14
C GLY A 249 -6.11 -2.26 -12.21
N VAL A 250 -6.41 -1.16 -11.55
CA VAL A 250 -7.68 -0.45 -11.67
C VAL A 250 -7.46 0.88 -12.36
N ASP A 251 -8.41 1.27 -13.20
CA ASP A 251 -8.56 2.64 -13.64
C ASP A 251 -9.71 3.27 -12.86
N ILE A 252 -9.45 4.46 -12.35
CA ILE A 252 -10.36 5.18 -11.48
C ILE A 252 -10.56 6.54 -12.11
N GLU A 253 -11.60 6.62 -12.91
CA GLU A 253 -12.18 7.87 -13.35
C GLU A 253 -13.43 8.14 -12.49
N ALA A 254 -13.82 9.41 -12.31
CA ALA A 254 -14.99 9.75 -11.51
C ALA A 254 -16.23 8.92 -11.95
N GLY A 255 -16.63 7.97 -11.09
CA GLY A 255 -17.78 7.08 -11.33
C GLY A 255 -17.52 5.84 -12.19
N ARG A 256 -16.26 5.54 -12.59
CA ARG A 256 -15.88 4.30 -13.30
C ARG A 256 -14.71 3.64 -12.59
N HIS A 257 -14.95 2.44 -12.08
CA HIS A 257 -13.95 1.62 -11.40
C HIS A 257 -13.72 0.36 -12.24
N GLU A 258 -12.84 0.46 -13.23
CA GLU A 258 -12.61 -0.58 -14.22
C GLU A 258 -11.36 -1.39 -13.89
N VAL A 259 -11.42 -2.71 -14.07
CA VAL A 259 -10.23 -3.55 -14.01
C VAL A 259 -9.56 -3.49 -15.38
N VAL A 260 -8.33 -2.99 -15.40
CA VAL A 260 -7.58 -2.69 -16.63
C VAL A 260 -6.25 -3.40 -16.64
N ALA A 261 -5.63 -3.46 -17.82
CA ALA A 261 -4.25 -3.91 -17.96
C ALA A 261 -3.50 -3.00 -18.94
N GLY A 262 -2.22 -2.74 -18.67
CA GLY A 262 -1.43 -1.88 -19.55
C GLY A 262 0.07 -2.01 -19.34
N ALA A 263 0.82 -1.81 -20.43
CA ALA A 263 2.27 -1.70 -20.38
C ALA A 263 2.70 -0.38 -19.72
N GLY A 264 3.82 -0.39 -19.00
CA GLY A 264 4.41 0.81 -18.38
C GLY A 264 3.69 1.33 -17.13
N ARG A 265 2.64 0.66 -16.66
CA ARG A 265 1.97 0.98 -15.39
C ARG A 265 2.93 0.69 -14.23
N ARG A 266 2.99 1.61 -13.27
CA ARG A 266 3.91 1.55 -12.13
C ARG A 266 3.27 0.78 -10.99
N THR A 267 4.08 0.07 -10.23
CA THR A 267 3.67 -0.64 -9.01
C THR A 267 4.46 -0.12 -7.82
N THR A 268 4.65 1.20 -7.74
CA THR A 268 5.32 1.93 -6.64
C THR A 268 4.46 1.97 -5.37
N PHE A 269 5.00 2.44 -4.25
CA PHE A 269 4.29 2.50 -2.95
C PHE A 269 3.32 3.69 -2.83
N ASP A 270 3.37 4.63 -3.78
CA ASP A 270 2.53 5.83 -3.85
C ASP A 270 1.14 5.51 -4.43
N ALA A 271 0.24 6.49 -4.41
CA ALA A 271 -1.13 6.34 -4.93
C ALA A 271 -1.16 5.81 -6.38
N ALA A 272 -0.28 6.30 -7.25
CA ALA A 272 -0.19 5.85 -8.64
C ALA A 272 0.19 4.37 -8.76
N GLY A 273 1.08 3.89 -7.90
CA GLY A 273 1.42 2.47 -7.82
C GLY A 273 0.37 1.62 -7.14
N SER A 274 -0.34 2.16 -6.14
CA SER A 274 -1.42 1.49 -5.41
C SER A 274 -2.59 1.09 -6.31
N LEU A 275 -2.86 1.82 -7.40
CA LEU A 275 -3.84 1.44 -8.42
C LEU A 275 -3.50 0.11 -9.14
N ASN A 276 -2.26 -0.36 -9.03
CA ASN A 276 -1.75 -1.55 -9.74
C ASN A 276 -1.31 -2.66 -8.79
N ARG A 277 -1.77 -2.58 -7.54
CA ARG A 277 -1.45 -3.52 -6.47
C ARG A 277 -2.73 -4.09 -5.87
N TRP A 278 -2.63 -5.32 -5.39
CA TRP A 278 -3.76 -6.13 -4.98
C TRP A 278 -3.51 -6.77 -3.62
N HIS A 279 -4.52 -6.80 -2.77
CA HIS A 279 -4.61 -7.78 -1.70
C HIS A 279 -5.10 -9.11 -2.29
N LEU A 280 -4.37 -10.19 -2.05
CA LEU A 280 -4.74 -11.54 -2.47
C LEU A 280 -5.23 -12.36 -1.27
N LEU A 281 -6.46 -12.11 -0.81
CA LEU A 281 -7.02 -12.69 0.42
C LEU A 281 -7.40 -14.16 0.22
N ALA A 282 -7.07 -15.04 1.17
CA ALA A 282 -7.51 -16.43 1.12
C ALA A 282 -9.04 -16.54 1.29
N ASP A 283 -9.66 -17.39 0.48
CA ASP A 283 -11.07 -17.76 0.57
C ASP A 283 -11.25 -19.23 0.17
N GLY A 284 -11.46 -20.10 1.16
CA GLY A 284 -11.39 -21.55 0.99
C GLY A 284 -10.03 -22.01 0.44
N ASP A 285 -10.05 -22.79 -0.64
CA ASP A 285 -8.85 -23.24 -1.37
C ASP A 285 -8.36 -22.21 -2.41
N GLY A 286 -9.07 -21.08 -2.56
CA GLY A 286 -8.78 -20.03 -3.52
C GLY A 286 -8.37 -18.72 -2.88
N ARG A 287 -8.33 -17.67 -3.71
CA ARG A 287 -8.08 -16.29 -3.28
C ARG A 287 -8.98 -15.29 -3.96
N THR A 288 -9.31 -14.22 -3.28
CA THR A 288 -9.96 -13.03 -3.85
C THR A 288 -8.93 -11.96 -4.15
N LEU A 289 -9.19 -11.18 -5.20
CA LEU A 289 -8.39 -10.00 -5.56
C LEU A 289 -9.13 -8.77 -5.04
N HIS A 290 -8.48 -7.95 -4.21
CA HIS A 290 -9.00 -6.65 -3.81
C HIS A 290 -7.99 -5.57 -4.16
N SER A 291 -8.45 -4.46 -4.71
CA SER A 291 -7.61 -3.29 -5.01
C SER A 291 -6.89 -2.83 -3.74
N LYS A 292 -5.57 -2.58 -3.79
CA LYS A 292 -4.87 -1.93 -2.67
C LYS A 292 -5.45 -0.55 -2.43
N PHE A 293 -5.71 0.21 -3.49
CA PHE A 293 -6.12 1.61 -3.38
C PHE A 293 -7.49 1.76 -2.70
N THR A 294 -8.49 1.02 -3.17
CA THR A 294 -9.87 1.12 -2.65
C THR A 294 -10.19 0.04 -1.62
N GLY A 295 -9.52 -1.11 -1.62
CA GLY A 295 -9.96 -2.29 -0.86
C GLY A 295 -11.20 -2.99 -1.43
N MET A 296 -11.73 -2.54 -2.57
CA MET A 296 -12.87 -3.20 -3.22
C MET A 296 -12.45 -4.49 -3.91
N PRO A 297 -13.31 -5.52 -3.94
CA PRO A 297 -13.02 -6.78 -4.60
C PRO A 297 -13.14 -6.67 -6.13
N VAL A 298 -12.40 -7.51 -6.85
CA VAL A 298 -12.70 -7.83 -8.25
C VAL A 298 -13.90 -8.77 -8.29
N VAL A 299 -14.88 -8.45 -9.13
CA VAL A 299 -16.11 -9.23 -9.29
C VAL A 299 -16.42 -9.47 -10.76
N LEU A 300 -17.33 -10.42 -11.01
CA LEU A 300 -17.84 -10.72 -12.35
C LEU A 300 -19.26 -10.18 -12.48
N VAL A 301 -19.46 -9.22 -13.39
CA VAL A 301 -20.77 -8.66 -13.74
C VAL A 301 -20.96 -8.87 -15.24
N ASP A 302 -22.02 -9.59 -15.62
CA ASP A 302 -22.33 -9.89 -17.03
C ASP A 302 -21.15 -10.45 -17.84
N GLY A 303 -20.28 -11.22 -17.17
CA GLY A 303 -19.09 -11.83 -17.77
C GLY A 303 -17.87 -10.91 -17.89
N GLN A 304 -17.98 -9.65 -17.45
CA GLN A 304 -16.89 -8.68 -17.38
C GLN A 304 -16.28 -8.62 -15.98
N LEU A 305 -14.98 -8.37 -15.93
CA LEU A 305 -14.24 -8.14 -14.69
C LEU A 305 -14.31 -6.66 -14.34
N VAL A 306 -14.86 -6.35 -13.17
CA VAL A 306 -15.01 -4.98 -12.69
C VAL A 306 -14.60 -4.91 -11.22
N GLU A 307 -14.25 -3.70 -10.76
CA GLU A 307 -14.13 -3.48 -9.32
C GLU A 307 -15.55 -3.39 -8.73
N GLY A 308 -15.79 -4.17 -7.68
CA GLY A 308 -17.09 -4.32 -7.06
C GLY A 308 -17.47 -3.18 -6.13
N SER A 309 -18.61 -3.36 -5.47
CA SER A 309 -19.10 -2.47 -4.41
C SER A 309 -18.90 -3.07 -3.03
N ASN A 310 -19.22 -2.30 -1.98
CA ASN A 310 -19.14 -2.75 -0.58
C ASN A 310 -19.96 -4.02 -0.26
N SER A 311 -21.00 -4.31 -1.05
CA SER A 311 -21.89 -5.46 -0.86
C SER A 311 -21.63 -6.59 -1.86
N ALA A 312 -20.65 -6.44 -2.74
CA ALA A 312 -20.42 -7.39 -3.80
C ALA A 312 -19.70 -8.65 -3.29
N ILE A 313 -20.02 -9.80 -3.89
CA ILE A 313 -19.35 -11.06 -3.61
C ILE A 313 -18.11 -11.13 -4.51
N ALA A 314 -16.94 -11.22 -3.91
CA ALA A 314 -15.67 -11.28 -4.63
C ALA A 314 -15.59 -12.52 -5.54
N ALA A 315 -14.97 -12.36 -6.70
CA ALA A 315 -14.58 -13.51 -7.50
C ALA A 315 -13.46 -14.28 -6.79
N VAL A 316 -13.64 -15.59 -6.68
CA VAL A 316 -12.64 -16.50 -6.09
C VAL A 316 -11.84 -17.15 -7.20
N TRP A 317 -10.52 -17.12 -7.04
CA TRP A 317 -9.54 -17.59 -8.01
C TRP A 317 -8.75 -18.75 -7.43
N THR A 318 -8.68 -19.85 -8.17
CA THR A 318 -7.70 -20.90 -7.91
C THR A 318 -6.38 -20.48 -8.55
N LEU A 319 -5.31 -20.36 -7.75
CA LEU A 319 -3.98 -20.00 -8.23
C LEU A 319 -3.14 -21.26 -8.42
N THR A 320 -2.88 -21.63 -9.67
CA THR A 320 -2.00 -22.77 -10.01
C THR A 320 -0.65 -22.24 -10.49
N ALA A 321 0.45 -22.67 -9.88
CA ALA A 321 1.78 -22.35 -10.36
C ALA A 321 1.93 -22.81 -11.82
N ALA A 322 2.33 -21.90 -12.71
CA ALA A 322 2.69 -22.25 -14.05
C ALA A 322 4.00 -23.04 -13.99
N ALA A 323 4.02 -24.25 -14.57
CA ALA A 323 5.27 -25.00 -14.71
C ALA A 323 6.31 -24.10 -15.40
N PRO A 324 7.60 -24.13 -15.00
CA PRO A 324 8.64 -23.46 -15.76
C PRO A 324 8.52 -23.92 -17.22
N LEU A 325 8.52 -22.96 -18.16
CA LEU A 325 8.55 -23.26 -19.58
C LEU A 325 9.66 -24.32 -19.80
N PRO A 326 9.37 -25.47 -20.46
CA PRO A 326 10.42 -26.41 -20.78
C PRO A 326 11.50 -25.65 -21.52
N THR A 327 12.72 -25.69 -20.97
CA THR A 327 13.89 -25.15 -21.66
C THR A 327 13.91 -25.83 -23.03
N PRO A 328 13.99 -25.09 -24.15
CA PRO A 328 14.14 -25.73 -25.44
C PRO A 328 15.40 -26.61 -25.34
N GLY A 329 15.19 -27.93 -25.42
CA GLY A 329 16.29 -28.88 -25.43
C GLY A 329 17.27 -28.51 -26.55
N PRO A 330 18.56 -28.88 -26.42
CA PRO A 330 19.54 -28.58 -27.45
C PRO A 330 19.00 -29.03 -28.80
N SER A 331 18.89 -28.09 -29.74
CA SER A 331 18.44 -28.37 -31.09
C SER A 331 19.37 -29.41 -31.70
N THR A 332 18.85 -30.61 -31.96
CA THR A 332 19.55 -31.61 -32.76
C THR A 332 19.80 -30.99 -34.14
N PRO A 333 21.05 -30.85 -34.60
CA PRO A 333 21.31 -30.30 -35.92
C PRO A 333 20.68 -31.23 -36.97
N ALA A 334 19.97 -30.64 -37.93
CA ALA A 334 19.44 -31.38 -39.07
C ALA A 334 20.59 -32.07 -39.86
N PRO A 335 20.35 -33.23 -40.49
CA PRO A 335 21.38 -33.94 -41.23
C PRO A 335 21.84 -33.10 -42.42
N SER A 336 23.13 -32.79 -42.48
CA SER A 336 23.75 -32.11 -43.61
C SER A 336 23.74 -33.03 -44.85
N THR A 337 23.15 -32.54 -45.93
CA THR A 337 23.24 -33.17 -47.25
C THR A 337 24.65 -32.99 -47.82
N LEU A 338 25.31 -34.11 -48.07
CA LEU A 338 26.61 -34.20 -48.74
C LEU A 338 26.48 -33.74 -50.21
N ALA A 339 27.21 -32.70 -50.58
CA ALA A 339 27.59 -32.42 -51.96
C ALA A 339 29.05 -32.85 -52.18
N ALA A 340 29.29 -33.53 -53.29
CA ALA A 340 30.52 -34.24 -53.60
C ALA A 340 31.55 -33.41 -54.39
N SER A 341 32.79 -33.89 -54.29
CA SER A 341 34.01 -33.55 -55.05
C SER A 341 34.74 -32.27 -54.62
N SER A 342 36.07 -32.22 -54.53
CA SER A 342 37.11 -32.99 -55.23
C SER A 342 38.38 -33.15 -54.38
N VAL A 343 39.13 -34.21 -54.69
CA VAL A 343 40.42 -34.61 -54.10
C VAL A 343 41.55 -33.86 -54.86
N ILE A 344 42.65 -33.43 -54.24
CA ILE A 344 44.04 -33.97 -54.29
C ILE A 344 45.01 -32.75 -54.06
N PRO A 345 46.25 -32.83 -53.52
CA PRO A 345 46.78 -33.47 -52.31
C PRO A 345 47.65 -32.51 -51.45
N SER A 346 48.17 -33.05 -50.35
CA SER A 346 49.11 -32.48 -49.40
C SER A 346 50.51 -32.11 -49.95
N ARG A 347 51.15 -31.12 -49.30
CA ARG A 347 52.62 -30.96 -49.24
C ARG A 347 53.08 -30.56 -47.83
N PRO A 348 54.31 -30.94 -47.42
CA PRO A 348 54.73 -31.04 -46.02
C PRO A 348 55.33 -29.73 -45.44
N GLY A 349 55.45 -29.67 -44.10
CA GLY A 349 55.92 -28.53 -43.29
C GLY A 349 57.35 -28.03 -43.57
N PRO A 350 57.93 -27.08 -42.79
CA PRO A 350 58.25 -27.34 -41.38
C PRO A 350 58.36 -26.10 -40.43
N SER A 351 58.68 -26.44 -39.18
CA SER A 351 59.58 -25.74 -38.25
C SER A 351 59.05 -24.63 -37.34
N TRP A 352 59.26 -24.89 -36.05
CA TRP A 352 59.19 -24.00 -34.91
C TRP A 352 60.34 -22.99 -34.92
N THR A 353 60.06 -21.74 -34.58
CA THR A 353 61.07 -20.85 -33.97
C THR A 353 60.44 -20.10 -32.81
N ARG A 354 61.15 -20.04 -31.69
CA ARG A 354 60.73 -19.47 -30.40
C ARG A 354 61.42 -18.11 -30.19
N LEU A 355 60.70 -17.20 -29.50
CA LEU A 355 61.16 -16.07 -28.65
C LEU A 355 61.66 -14.79 -29.35
N PRO A 356 61.71 -13.61 -28.65
CA PRO A 356 61.45 -13.35 -27.23
C PRO A 356 60.47 -12.19 -26.90
N ARG A 357 60.16 -12.12 -25.59
CA ARG A 357 59.58 -10.98 -24.85
C ARG A 357 60.54 -9.79 -24.76
N THR A 358 59.99 -8.58 -24.91
CA THR A 358 60.42 -7.30 -24.33
C THR A 358 59.11 -6.52 -24.10
N GLY A 359 58.76 -5.92 -22.94
CA GLY A 359 59.58 -5.31 -21.91
C GLY A 359 59.57 -3.79 -22.08
N ALA A 360 58.52 -3.13 -21.57
CA ALA A 360 58.50 -1.77 -21.01
C ALA A 360 57.19 -1.60 -20.24
#